data_AF-A0A2A4KNF0-F1
#
_entry.id   AF-A0A2A4KNF0-F1
#
_cell.length_a   1.000
_cell.length_b   1.000
_cell.length_c   1.000
_cell.angle_alpha   90.00
_cell.angle_beta   90.00
_cell.angle_gamma   90.00
#
_symmetry.space_group_name_H-M   'P 1'
#
loop_
_entity.id
_entity.type
_entity.pdbx_description
1 polymer ?
#
loop_
_entity_poly.entity_id
_entity_poly.type
_entity_poly.pdbx_seq_one_letter_code
_entity_poly.pdbx_strand_id
1 'polypeptide(L)'
;MTELDRLTALFTALGADGDARDWAESEVYEGLPQLARYRLLRTVWQDVDAWATAAGQWVAAYRADGTAADAVDRALDAGLTPEDLGALAREVARETAFGVLYALADPADGSLPAEVEEQLPRWRIAELTPAGEPTGRHLDALHEDFAELEPKGVAG
;
A
#
# COMPACT_ATOMS: atom_id res chain seq x y z
N MET A 1 -11.84 -29.69 3.98
CA MET A 1 -11.46 -28.27 4.13
C MET A 1 -12.16 -27.52 3.01
N THR A 2 -13.00 -26.56 3.34
CA THR A 2 -13.68 -25.73 2.34
C THR A 2 -12.72 -24.70 1.76
N GLU A 3 -13.07 -24.08 0.64
CA GLU A 3 -12.28 -22.97 0.09
C GLU A 3 -12.25 -21.77 1.05
N LEU A 4 -13.34 -21.53 1.76
CA LEU A 4 -13.43 -20.51 2.80
C LEU A 4 -12.44 -20.76 3.94
N ASP A 5 -12.32 -22.01 4.42
CA ASP A 5 -11.34 -22.38 5.46
C ASP A 5 -9.91 -22.16 4.95
N ARG A 6 -9.63 -22.53 3.69
CA ARG A 6 -8.32 -22.35 3.06
C ARG A 6 -7.95 -20.88 2.97
N LEU A 7 -8.85 -20.03 2.47
CA LEU A 7 -8.63 -18.60 2.30
C LEU A 7 -8.48 -17.90 3.66
N THR A 8 -9.33 -18.21 4.63
CA THR A 8 -9.22 -17.66 6.00
C THR A 8 -7.82 -17.91 6.57
N ALA A 9 -7.31 -19.15 6.45
CA ALA A 9 -5.97 -19.50 6.92
C ALA A 9 -4.86 -18.73 6.18
N LEU A 10 -5.02 -18.46 4.88
CA LEU A 10 -4.07 -17.67 4.10
C LEU A 10 -4.08 -16.20 4.53
N PHE A 11 -5.25 -15.58 4.72
CA PHE A 11 -5.34 -14.21 5.23
C PHE A 11 -4.74 -14.08 6.64
N THR A 12 -5.01 -15.03 7.54
CA THR A 12 -4.37 -15.08 8.86
C THR A 12 -2.84 -15.20 8.74
N ALA A 13 -2.33 -16.05 7.86
CA ALA A 13 -0.89 -16.16 7.63
C ALA A 13 -0.27 -14.87 7.05
N LEU A 14 -1.07 -14.06 6.35
CA LEU A 14 -0.69 -12.73 5.87
C LEU A 14 -0.89 -11.64 6.94
N GLY A 15 -1.47 -11.92 8.10
CA GLY A 15 -1.65 -10.96 9.19
C GLY A 15 -2.94 -10.13 9.13
N ALA A 16 -4.00 -10.63 8.47
CA ALA A 16 -5.33 -10.04 8.51
C ALA A 16 -6.04 -10.32 9.85
N ASP A 17 -5.39 -9.97 10.95
CA ASP A 17 -5.85 -10.31 12.29
C ASP A 17 -7.18 -9.62 12.61
N GLY A 18 -8.22 -10.42 12.89
CA GLY A 18 -9.59 -9.94 13.12
C GLY A 18 -10.50 -10.03 11.89
N ASP A 19 -9.97 -9.76 10.70
CA ASP A 19 -10.78 -9.62 9.47
C ASP A 19 -10.56 -10.76 8.45
N ALA A 20 -9.66 -11.70 8.72
CA ALA A 20 -9.28 -12.77 7.79
C ALA A 20 -10.46 -13.54 7.19
N ARG A 21 -11.51 -13.75 7.98
CA ARG A 21 -12.72 -14.43 7.53
C ARG A 21 -13.54 -13.55 6.58
N ASP A 22 -13.67 -12.26 6.85
CA ASP A 22 -14.48 -11.34 6.06
C ASP A 22 -13.89 -11.15 4.66
N TRP A 23 -12.55 -11.03 4.57
CA TRP A 23 -11.82 -11.06 3.30
C TRP A 23 -12.05 -12.38 2.53
N ALA A 24 -12.03 -13.52 3.24
CA ALA A 24 -12.25 -14.82 2.63
C ALA A 24 -13.71 -15.02 2.15
N GLU A 25 -14.69 -14.53 2.90
CA GLU A 25 -16.10 -14.58 2.52
C GLU A 25 -16.35 -13.74 1.27
N SER A 26 -15.77 -12.54 1.18
CA SER A 26 -15.85 -11.70 -0.01
C SER A 26 -15.26 -12.37 -1.25
N GLU A 27 -14.11 -13.06 -1.13
CA GLU A 27 -13.55 -13.79 -2.29
C GLU A 27 -14.42 -14.97 -2.73
N VAL A 28 -14.99 -15.72 -1.79
CA VAL A 28 -15.82 -16.90 -2.10
C VAL A 28 -17.19 -16.50 -2.66
N TYR A 29 -17.84 -15.50 -2.06
CA TYR A 29 -19.25 -15.19 -2.33
C TYR A 29 -19.44 -14.02 -3.30
N GLU A 30 -18.49 -13.09 -3.38
CA GLU A 30 -18.55 -11.93 -4.28
C GLU A 30 -17.62 -12.08 -5.49
N GLY A 31 -16.72 -13.08 -5.47
CA GLY A 31 -15.80 -13.36 -6.58
C GLY A 31 -14.68 -12.32 -6.75
N LEU A 32 -14.46 -11.49 -5.73
CA LEU A 32 -13.39 -10.49 -5.71
C LEU A 32 -12.03 -11.16 -5.47
N PRO A 33 -10.92 -10.70 -6.11
CA PRO A 33 -9.59 -11.26 -5.89
C PRO A 33 -8.96 -10.77 -4.59
N GLN A 34 -9.63 -11.02 -3.45
CA GLN A 34 -9.26 -10.43 -2.15
C GLN A 34 -7.88 -10.85 -1.67
N LEU A 35 -7.48 -12.10 -1.89
CA LEU A 35 -6.17 -12.58 -1.46
C LEU A 35 -5.05 -11.83 -2.21
N ALA A 36 -5.27 -11.52 -3.48
CA ALA A 36 -4.33 -10.73 -4.27
C ALA A 36 -4.33 -9.26 -3.83
N ARG A 37 -5.51 -8.67 -3.59
CA ARG A 37 -5.64 -7.29 -3.08
C ARG A 37 -4.92 -7.14 -1.74
N TYR A 38 -5.28 -7.95 -0.75
CA TYR A 38 -4.69 -7.91 0.58
C TYR A 38 -3.18 -8.11 0.54
N ARG A 39 -2.68 -9.08 -0.25
CA ARG A 39 -1.24 -9.31 -0.39
C ARG A 39 -0.50 -8.05 -0.90
N LEU A 40 -1.05 -7.39 -1.92
CA LEU A 40 -0.47 -6.15 -2.44
C LEU A 40 -0.49 -5.04 -1.39
N LEU A 41 -1.65 -4.79 -0.79
CA LEU A 41 -1.85 -3.71 0.19
C LEU A 41 -0.95 -3.89 1.42
N ARG A 42 -0.83 -5.13 1.92
CA ARG A 42 0.09 -5.48 2.99
C ARG A 42 1.53 -5.13 2.62
N THR A 43 1.99 -5.48 1.42
CA THR A 43 3.35 -5.16 0.98
C THR A 43 3.56 -3.65 0.90
N VAL A 44 2.61 -2.89 0.36
CA VAL A 44 2.68 -1.42 0.33
C VAL A 44 2.74 -0.83 1.74
N TRP A 45 1.91 -1.32 2.67
CA TRP A 45 1.94 -0.88 4.06
C TRP A 45 3.27 -1.19 4.76
N GLN A 46 3.89 -2.33 4.49
CA GLN A 46 5.22 -2.64 5.02
C GLN A 46 6.28 -1.63 4.55
N ASP A 47 6.22 -1.20 3.29
CA ASP A 47 7.12 -0.17 2.77
C ASP A 47 6.82 1.22 3.36
N VAL A 48 5.56 1.55 3.60
CA VAL A 48 5.15 2.78 4.29
C VAL A 48 5.65 2.78 5.74
N ASP A 49 5.42 1.71 6.49
CA ASP A 49 5.83 1.58 7.90
C ASP A 49 7.36 1.53 8.06
N ALA A 50 8.09 1.10 7.03
CA ALA A 50 9.56 1.13 7.02
C ALA A 50 10.12 2.55 7.18
N TRP A 51 9.42 3.58 6.69
CA TRP A 51 9.86 4.98 6.83
C TRP A 51 9.88 5.46 8.28
N ALA A 52 8.96 4.96 9.12
CA ALA A 52 8.96 5.22 10.55
C ALA A 52 9.92 4.29 11.30
N THR A 53 9.85 2.98 11.04
CA THR A 53 10.58 1.97 11.84
C THR A 53 12.09 1.94 11.57
N ALA A 54 12.53 2.33 10.37
CA ALA A 54 13.94 2.40 10.00
C ALA A 54 14.51 3.83 10.06
N ALA A 55 13.84 4.75 10.77
CA ALA A 55 14.16 6.18 10.70
C ALA A 55 15.61 6.52 11.02
N GLY A 56 16.16 5.97 12.10
CA GLY A 56 17.57 6.18 12.45
C GLY A 56 18.55 5.77 11.34
N GLN A 57 18.22 4.72 10.57
CA GLN A 57 19.08 4.20 9.51
C GLN A 57 19.08 5.11 8.29
N TRP A 58 17.88 5.47 7.78
CA TRP A 58 17.81 6.32 6.60
C TRP A 58 18.21 7.77 6.90
N VAL A 59 17.95 8.28 8.11
CA VAL A 59 18.42 9.61 8.55
C VAL A 59 19.95 9.64 8.53
N ALA A 60 20.62 8.63 9.08
CA ALA A 60 22.08 8.55 9.04
C ALA A 60 22.61 8.45 7.59
N ALA A 61 21.96 7.66 6.73
CA ALA A 61 22.34 7.54 5.33
C ALA A 61 22.18 8.87 4.56
N TYR A 62 21.09 9.60 4.79
CA TYR A 62 20.82 10.87 4.12
C TYR A 62 21.80 11.96 4.54
N ARG A 63 22.25 11.97 5.79
CA ARG A 63 23.29 12.90 6.25
C ARG A 63 24.65 12.63 5.61
N ALA A 64 24.95 11.37 5.30
CA ALA A 64 26.26 10.99 4.76
C ALA A 64 26.44 11.37 3.29
N ASP A 65 25.41 11.17 2.46
CA ASP A 65 25.50 11.35 0.99
C ASP A 65 24.13 11.60 0.31
N GLY A 66 23.12 12.00 1.07
CA GLY A 66 21.77 12.22 0.53
C GLY A 66 21.58 13.63 -0.03
N THR A 67 20.79 13.78 -1.09
CA THR A 67 20.35 15.09 -1.61
C THR A 67 19.62 15.93 -0.55
N ALA A 68 19.06 15.29 0.47
CA ALA A 68 18.38 15.93 1.59
C ALA A 68 19.27 16.19 2.83
N ALA A 69 20.59 15.95 2.76
CA ALA A 69 21.50 16.05 3.91
C ALA A 69 21.33 17.36 4.70
N ASP A 70 21.42 18.50 4.01
CA ASP A 70 21.27 19.82 4.64
C ASP A 70 19.92 20.03 5.31
N ALA A 71 18.84 19.45 4.77
CA ALA A 71 17.51 19.56 5.35
C ALA A 71 17.39 18.69 6.61
N VAL A 72 17.96 17.49 6.58
CA VAL A 72 18.01 16.60 7.74
C VAL A 72 18.85 17.22 8.85
N ASP A 73 20.04 17.74 8.55
CA ASP A 73 20.89 18.40 9.54
C ASP A 73 20.18 19.59 10.20
N ARG A 74 19.53 20.46 9.41
CA ARG A 74 18.75 21.57 9.97
C ARG A 74 17.59 21.11 10.86
N ALA A 75 16.93 20.00 10.52
CA ALA A 75 15.84 19.47 11.34
C ALA A 75 16.36 18.94 12.68
N LEU A 76 17.49 18.22 12.67
CA LEU A 76 18.14 17.74 13.89
C LEU A 76 18.65 18.91 14.75
N ASP A 77 19.25 19.93 14.14
CA ASP A 77 19.69 21.15 14.83
C ASP A 77 18.52 21.95 15.44
N ALA A 78 17.33 21.85 14.83
CA ALA A 78 16.08 22.40 15.36
C ALA A 78 15.47 21.54 16.48
N GLY A 79 16.07 20.40 16.81
CA GLY A 79 15.67 19.52 17.91
C GLY A 79 14.72 18.38 17.54
N LEU A 80 14.45 18.16 16.24
CA LEU A 80 13.69 16.98 15.82
C LEU A 80 14.54 15.72 15.99
N THR A 81 13.91 14.62 16.36
CA THR A 81 14.54 13.30 16.42
C THR A 81 14.42 12.57 15.08
N PRO A 82 15.23 11.53 14.82
CA PRO A 82 14.97 10.62 13.72
C PRO A 82 13.56 10.06 13.74
N GLU A 83 13.00 9.77 14.92
CA GLU A 83 11.63 9.27 15.07
C GLU A 83 10.58 10.28 14.60
N ASP A 84 10.76 11.58 14.90
CA ASP A 84 9.87 12.64 14.41
C ASP A 84 9.91 12.71 12.87
N LEU A 85 11.11 12.62 12.30
CA LEU A 85 11.30 12.60 10.85
C LEU A 85 10.70 11.33 10.22
N GLY A 86 10.80 10.19 10.89
CA GLY A 86 10.21 8.93 10.47
C GLY A 86 8.68 8.97 10.46
N ALA A 87 8.07 9.56 11.48
CA ALA A 87 6.62 9.75 11.54
C ALA A 87 6.12 10.62 10.38
N LEU A 88 6.80 11.73 10.10
CA LEU A 88 6.48 12.58 8.95
C LEU A 88 6.67 11.85 7.61
N ALA A 89 7.80 11.14 7.45
CA ALA A 89 8.10 10.39 6.23
C ALA A 89 7.08 9.27 5.98
N ARG A 90 6.62 8.57 7.02
CA ARG A 90 5.55 7.58 6.95
C ARG A 90 4.25 8.20 6.41
N GLU A 91 3.85 9.37 6.91
CA GLU A 91 2.63 10.03 6.41
C GLU A 91 2.78 10.45 4.94
N VAL A 92 3.93 10.99 4.54
CA VAL A 92 4.20 11.31 3.13
C VAL A 92 4.16 10.05 2.26
N ALA A 93 4.72 8.94 2.74
CA ALA A 93 4.70 7.66 2.04
C ALA A 93 3.26 7.11 1.93
N ARG A 94 2.47 7.18 3.00
CA ARG A 94 1.04 6.77 3.02
C ARG A 94 0.22 7.57 2.00
N GLU A 95 0.34 8.90 2.02
CA GLU A 95 -0.37 9.78 1.08
C GLU A 95 0.05 9.52 -0.37
N THR A 96 1.36 9.32 -0.61
CA THR A 96 1.88 8.99 -1.94
C THR A 96 1.34 7.64 -2.42
N ALA A 97 1.35 6.62 -1.56
CA ALA A 97 0.82 5.29 -1.86
C ALA A 97 -0.69 5.35 -2.17
N PHE A 98 -1.47 6.06 -1.36
CA PHE A 98 -2.89 6.28 -1.61
C PHE A 98 -3.12 6.96 -2.97
N GLY A 99 -2.39 8.03 -3.28
CA GLY A 99 -2.50 8.74 -4.55
C GLY A 99 -2.20 7.85 -5.76
N VAL A 100 -1.18 6.99 -5.68
CA VAL A 100 -0.87 6.02 -6.74
C VAL A 100 -1.99 4.98 -6.89
N LEU A 101 -2.50 4.42 -5.79
CA LEU A 101 -3.61 3.46 -5.82
C LEU A 101 -4.91 4.08 -6.33
N TYR A 102 -5.14 5.36 -6.07
CA TYR A 102 -6.26 6.11 -6.60
C TYR A 102 -6.10 6.30 -8.12
N ALA A 103 -4.94 6.75 -8.59
CA ALA A 103 -4.64 6.93 -10.01
C ALA A 103 -4.68 5.61 -10.82
N LEU A 104 -4.52 4.46 -10.16
CA LEU A 104 -4.72 3.15 -10.77
C LEU A 104 -6.20 2.86 -11.06
N ALA A 105 -7.12 3.36 -10.24
CA ALA A 105 -8.56 3.20 -10.39
C ALA A 105 -9.18 4.30 -11.27
N ASP A 106 -8.75 5.54 -11.06
CA ASP A 106 -9.17 6.70 -11.85
C ASP A 106 -7.94 7.46 -12.39
N PRO A 107 -7.54 7.22 -13.64
CA PRO A 107 -6.37 7.85 -14.23
C PRO A 107 -6.61 9.32 -14.64
N ALA A 108 -7.85 9.81 -14.59
CA ALA A 108 -8.16 11.19 -14.92
C ALA A 108 -7.84 12.10 -13.72
N ASP A 109 -7.00 13.11 -13.96
CA ASP A 109 -6.72 14.16 -12.97
C ASP A 109 -7.55 15.44 -13.23
N GLY A 110 -8.42 15.42 -14.25
CA GLY A 110 -9.27 16.53 -14.65
C GLY A 110 -8.50 17.70 -15.28
N SER A 111 -7.22 17.51 -15.63
CA SER A 111 -6.39 18.56 -16.23
C SER A 111 -6.61 18.71 -17.74
N LEU A 112 -7.29 17.75 -18.37
CA LEU A 112 -7.50 17.68 -19.81
C LEU A 112 -8.99 17.80 -20.17
N PRO A 113 -9.32 18.27 -21.39
CA PRO A 113 -10.68 18.16 -21.92
C PRO A 113 -11.11 16.70 -22.01
N ALA A 114 -12.38 16.40 -21.74
CA ALA A 114 -12.93 15.05 -21.74
C ALA A 114 -12.67 14.30 -23.06
N GLU A 115 -12.74 15.00 -24.20
CA GLU A 115 -12.50 14.40 -25.51
C GLU A 115 -11.05 13.96 -25.71
N VAL A 116 -10.10 14.59 -24.99
CA VAL A 116 -8.69 14.18 -24.98
C VAL A 116 -8.52 12.99 -24.03
N GLU A 117 -9.12 13.04 -22.84
CA GLU A 117 -9.06 11.95 -21.86
C GLU A 117 -9.60 10.61 -22.41
N GLU A 118 -10.68 10.66 -23.20
CA GLU A 118 -11.26 9.48 -23.84
C GLU A 118 -10.30 8.78 -24.82
N GLN A 119 -9.29 9.49 -25.33
CA GLN A 119 -8.30 8.95 -26.28
C GLN A 119 -7.05 8.40 -25.58
N LEU A 120 -6.93 8.55 -24.26
CA LEU A 120 -5.76 8.11 -23.50
C LEU A 120 -5.82 6.60 -23.17
N PRO A 121 -4.66 5.95 -23.03
CA PRO A 121 -4.61 4.55 -22.64
C PRO A 121 -5.15 4.36 -21.21
N ARG A 122 -5.80 3.22 -20.98
CA ARG A 122 -6.19 2.77 -19.63
C ARG A 122 -5.30 1.60 -19.20
N TRP A 123 -5.19 1.40 -17.90
CA TRP A 123 -4.45 0.31 -17.28
C TRP A 123 -5.27 -0.34 -16.18
N ARG A 124 -4.80 -1.49 -15.71
CA ARG A 124 -5.30 -2.19 -14.53
C ARG A 124 -4.22 -3.12 -13.99
N ILE A 125 -4.34 -3.51 -12.73
CA ILE A 125 -3.53 -4.59 -12.17
C ILE A 125 -4.27 -5.91 -12.37
N ALA A 126 -3.63 -6.86 -13.04
CA ALA A 126 -4.18 -8.20 -13.28
C ALA A 126 -3.61 -9.20 -12.28
N GLU A 127 -4.46 -10.08 -11.77
CA GLU A 127 -3.99 -11.21 -10.98
C GLU A 127 -3.40 -12.28 -11.90
N LEU A 128 -2.28 -12.86 -11.47
CA LEU A 128 -1.59 -13.94 -12.17
C LEU A 128 -1.65 -15.24 -11.37
N THR A 129 -1.70 -16.36 -12.09
CA THR A 129 -1.44 -17.69 -11.53
C THR A 129 0.03 -17.82 -11.09
N PRO A 130 0.40 -18.85 -10.31
CA PRO A 130 1.79 -19.11 -9.97
C PRO A 130 2.73 -19.32 -11.17
N ALA A 131 2.19 -19.70 -12.34
CA ALA A 131 2.95 -19.82 -13.58
C ALA A 131 3.15 -18.48 -14.33
N GLY A 132 2.55 -17.39 -13.84
CA GLY A 132 2.61 -16.06 -14.46
C GLY A 132 1.50 -15.79 -15.48
N GLU A 133 0.56 -16.71 -15.68
CA GLU A 133 -0.55 -16.54 -16.61
C GLU A 133 -1.68 -15.71 -15.99
N PRO A 134 -2.31 -14.76 -16.72
CA PRO A 134 -3.46 -13.99 -16.21
C PRO A 134 -4.65 -14.88 -15.83
N THR A 135 -5.23 -14.65 -14.66
CA THR A 135 -6.45 -15.37 -14.21
C THR A 135 -7.73 -14.80 -14.82
N GLY A 136 -7.64 -13.60 -15.42
CA GLY A 136 -8.80 -12.80 -15.85
C GLY A 136 -9.38 -11.92 -14.75
N ARG A 137 -9.01 -12.14 -13.48
CA ARG A 137 -9.35 -11.27 -12.35
C ARG A 137 -8.44 -10.04 -12.33
N HIS A 138 -8.95 -8.94 -11.79
CA HIS A 138 -8.25 -7.65 -11.73
C HIS A 138 -8.45 -7.02 -10.36
N LEU A 139 -7.43 -6.30 -9.91
CA LEU A 139 -7.41 -5.64 -8.60
C LEU A 139 -7.87 -4.19 -8.81
N ASP A 140 -9.14 -3.93 -8.54
CA ASP A 140 -9.74 -2.58 -8.57
C ASP A 140 -9.89 -1.99 -7.17
N ALA A 141 -10.29 -0.72 -7.05
CA ALA A 141 -10.66 -0.06 -5.79
C ALA A 141 -9.63 -0.21 -4.64
N LEU A 142 -8.35 -0.41 -4.96
CA LEU A 142 -7.30 -0.66 -3.97
C LEU A 142 -7.10 0.49 -3.00
N HIS A 143 -7.41 1.72 -3.41
CA HIS A 143 -7.30 2.91 -2.57
C HIS A 143 -8.32 2.91 -1.42
N GLU A 144 -9.51 2.33 -1.64
CA GLU A 144 -10.56 2.21 -0.61
C GLU A 144 -10.06 1.28 0.50
N ASP A 145 -9.66 0.06 0.13
CA ASP A 145 -9.09 -0.90 1.07
C ASP A 145 -7.82 -0.36 1.74
N PHE A 146 -6.95 0.34 1.01
CA PHE A 146 -5.70 0.87 1.58
C PHE A 146 -5.97 1.87 2.72
N ALA A 147 -7.00 2.71 2.56
CA ALA A 147 -7.40 3.69 3.56
C ALA A 147 -8.01 3.03 4.81
N GLU A 148 -8.70 1.90 4.65
CA GLU A 148 -9.33 1.17 5.77
C GLU A 148 -8.38 0.20 6.47
N LEU A 149 -7.42 -0.37 5.73
CA LEU A 149 -6.54 -1.45 6.18
C LEU A 149 -5.35 -0.98 6.99
N GLU A 150 -5.22 0.32 7.33
CA GLU A 150 -4.08 0.82 8.12
C GLU A 150 -3.78 -0.15 9.27
N PRO A 151 -2.62 -0.84 9.23
CA PRO A 151 -2.29 -1.82 10.25
C PRO A 151 -2.25 -1.08 11.57
N LYS A 152 -3.23 -1.34 12.43
CA LYS A 152 -3.16 -0.94 13.83
C LYS A 152 -1.97 -1.71 14.37
N GLY A 153 -0.83 -1.03 14.47
CA GLY A 153 0.45 -1.65 14.83
C GLY A 153 0.28 -2.63 15.98
N VAL A 154 1.06 -3.72 15.97
CA VAL A 154 0.99 -4.78 16.99
C VAL A 154 0.84 -4.13 18.36
N ALA A 155 -0.28 -4.41 19.04
CA ALA A 155 -0.45 -3.96 20.42
C ALA A 155 0.75 -4.49 21.21
N GLY A 156 1.61 -3.56 21.66
CA GLY A 156 2.82 -3.86 22.42
C GLY A 156 2.52 -4.53 23.76
#